data_AF-A0A7J7SHV2-F1
#
_entry.id   AF-A0A7J7SHV2-F1
#
_cell.length_a   1.000
_cell.length_b   1.000
_cell.length_c   1.000
_cell.angle_alpha   90.00
_cell.angle_beta   90.00
_cell.angle_gamma   90.00
#
_symmetry.space_group_name_H-M   'P 1'
#
loop_
_entity.id
_entity.type
_entity.pdbx_description
1 polymer ?
#
loop_
_entity_poly.entity_id
_entity_poly.type
_entity_poly.pdbx_seq_one_letter_code
_entity_poly.pdbx_strand_id
1 'polypeptide(L)'
;MALESLCQSLRDQYCCRRCLLLKRLDLTTSAFHWSDRAEAQGEAMKAVLIPVREALTPESDVSIAHVLAARADLSRLVPATSKAARQGTCCAINKVLMGNVPDRGGRPNELEAPMPTWQSRREDGGGRKAGRQYWGRKKKKK
;
A
#
# COMPACT_ATOMS: atom_id res chain seq x y z
N MET A 1 -12.63 -34.58 -8.40
CA MET A 1 -12.93 -34.42 -6.96
C MET A 1 -12.03 -33.39 -6.28
N ALA A 2 -10.75 -33.67 -5.97
CA ALA A 2 -9.90 -32.71 -5.23
C ALA A 2 -9.57 -31.42 -6.02
N LEU A 3 -9.17 -31.55 -7.30
CA LEU A 3 -8.82 -30.41 -8.14
C LEU A 3 -10.02 -29.49 -8.41
N GLU A 4 -11.19 -30.06 -8.71
CA GLU A 4 -12.42 -29.29 -8.94
C GLU A 4 -12.83 -28.50 -7.71
N SER A 5 -12.77 -29.13 -6.52
CA SER A 5 -13.02 -28.48 -5.24
C SER A 5 -12.06 -27.31 -4.99
N LEU A 6 -10.77 -27.51 -5.23
CA LEU A 6 -9.77 -26.45 -5.11
C LEU A 6 -10.05 -25.30 -6.10
N CYS A 7 -10.32 -25.63 -7.36
CA CYS A 7 -10.65 -24.62 -8.37
C CYS A 7 -11.90 -23.82 -7.98
N GLN A 8 -12.93 -24.48 -7.44
CA GLN A 8 -14.13 -23.80 -6.96
C GLN A 8 -13.82 -22.85 -5.80
N SER A 9 -13.09 -23.32 -4.79
CA SER A 9 -12.69 -22.48 -3.65
C SER A 9 -11.86 -21.26 -4.08
N LEU A 10 -10.94 -21.44 -5.03
CA LEU A 10 -10.16 -20.34 -5.57
C LEU A 10 -11.03 -19.35 -6.34
N ARG A 11 -11.99 -19.81 -7.15
CA ARG A 11 -12.94 -18.93 -7.85
C ARG A 11 -13.75 -18.10 -6.87
N ASP A 12 -14.26 -18.71 -5.81
CA ASP A 12 -15.05 -18.02 -4.78
C ASP A 12 -14.20 -16.93 -4.09
N GLN A 13 -12.97 -17.25 -3.71
CA GLN A 13 -12.04 -16.27 -3.13
C GLN A 13 -11.71 -15.12 -4.10
N TYR A 14 -11.45 -15.43 -5.38
CA TYR A 14 -11.17 -14.43 -6.40
C TYR A 14 -12.38 -13.54 -6.66
N CYS A 15 -13.59 -14.10 -6.71
CA CYS A 15 -14.84 -13.38 -6.85
C CYS A 15 -15.01 -12.37 -5.70
N CYS A 16 -14.85 -12.82 -4.45
CA CYS A 16 -14.89 -11.94 -3.27
C CYS A 16 -13.87 -10.78 -3.35
N ARG A 17 -12.62 -11.06 -3.75
CA ARG A 17 -11.59 -10.02 -3.94
C ARG A 17 -11.96 -9.04 -5.05
N ARG A 18 -12.50 -9.52 -6.18
CA ARG A 18 -12.95 -8.66 -7.29
C ARG A 18 -14.13 -7.79 -6.87
N CYS A 19 -15.14 -8.35 -6.18
CA CYS A 19 -16.24 -7.58 -5.60
C CYS A 19 -15.76 -6.40 -4.75
N LEU A 20 -14.78 -6.65 -3.87
CA LEU A 20 -14.18 -5.61 -3.04
C LEU A 20 -13.49 -4.53 -3.89
N LEU A 21 -12.68 -4.93 -4.89
CA LEU A 21 -12.00 -3.99 -5.76
C LEU A 21 -12.97 -3.13 -6.58
N LEU A 22 -14.04 -3.72 -7.10
CA LEU A 22 -15.10 -3.00 -7.82
C LEU A 22 -15.81 -2.00 -6.92
N LYS A 23 -16.10 -2.38 -5.67
CA LYS A 23 -16.70 -1.47 -4.68
C LYS A 23 -15.75 -0.35 -4.28
N ARG A 24 -14.45 -0.63 -4.15
CA ARG A 24 -13.46 0.43 -3.94
C ARG A 24 -13.42 1.40 -5.13
N LEU A 25 -13.46 0.89 -6.36
CA LEU A 25 -13.53 1.72 -7.56
C LEU A 25 -14.78 2.63 -7.55
N ASP A 26 -15.95 2.07 -7.25
CA ASP A 26 -17.23 2.79 -7.16
C ASP A 26 -17.17 3.93 -6.12
N LEU A 27 -16.62 3.64 -4.93
CA LEU A 27 -16.46 4.61 -3.85
C LEU A 27 -15.42 5.68 -4.20
N THR A 28 -14.28 5.31 -4.79
CA THR A 28 -13.26 6.30 -5.21
C THR A 28 -13.80 7.22 -6.30
N THR A 29 -14.61 6.70 -7.22
CA THR A 29 -15.26 7.50 -8.26
C THR A 29 -16.25 8.48 -7.65
N SER A 30 -17.08 8.00 -6.72
CA SER A 30 -18.04 8.82 -5.99
C SER A 30 -17.38 9.94 -5.18
N ALA A 31 -16.22 9.67 -4.55
CA ALA A 31 -15.49 10.64 -3.74
C ALA A 31 -14.98 11.84 -4.55
N PHE A 32 -14.75 11.69 -5.87
CA PHE A 32 -14.36 12.83 -6.71
C PHE A 32 -15.45 13.90 -6.79
N HIS A 33 -16.73 13.56 -6.61
CA HIS A 33 -17.83 14.53 -6.63
C HIS A 33 -17.91 15.42 -5.38
N TRP A 34 -17.01 15.27 -4.40
CA TRP A 34 -17.04 16.05 -3.16
C TRP A 34 -16.44 17.47 -3.27
N SER A 35 -15.97 17.87 -4.46
CA SER A 35 -15.49 19.24 -4.69
C SER A 35 -16.34 19.93 -5.75
N ASP A 36 -16.66 21.20 -5.53
CA ASP A 36 -17.49 22.02 -6.45
C ASP A 36 -16.96 21.98 -7.91
N ARG A 37 -15.63 21.97 -8.06
CA ARG A 37 -14.97 21.91 -9.36
C ARG A 37 -15.19 20.58 -10.07
N ALA A 38 -15.18 19.48 -9.33
CA ALA A 38 -15.37 18.15 -9.88
C ALA A 38 -16.85 17.80 -10.07
N GLU A 39 -17.74 18.36 -9.27
CA GLU A 39 -19.19 18.26 -9.45
C GLU A 39 -19.61 18.81 -10.82
N ALA A 40 -19.08 19.98 -11.21
CA ALA A 40 -19.31 20.57 -12.54
C ALA A 40 -18.82 19.69 -13.70
N GLN A 41 -17.84 18.79 -13.46
CA GLN A 41 -17.31 17.84 -14.44
C GLN A 41 -17.89 16.43 -14.27
N GLY A 42 -18.88 16.27 -13.39
CA GLY A 42 -19.37 14.98 -12.96
C GLY A 42 -19.97 14.14 -14.08
N GLU A 43 -20.78 14.76 -14.95
CA GLU A 43 -21.39 14.06 -16.09
C GLU A 43 -20.35 13.60 -17.12
N ALA A 44 -19.34 14.44 -17.42
CA ALA A 44 -18.25 14.06 -18.31
C ALA A 44 -17.42 12.89 -17.73
N MET A 45 -17.18 12.90 -16.41
CA MET A 45 -16.48 11.81 -15.73
C MET A 45 -17.30 10.51 -15.73
N LYS A 46 -18.61 10.57 -15.44
CA LYS A 46 -19.52 9.41 -15.50
C LYS A 46 -19.57 8.83 -16.90
N ALA A 47 -19.67 9.66 -17.94
CA ALA A 47 -19.69 9.21 -19.33
C ALA A 47 -18.45 8.37 -19.71
N VAL A 48 -17.30 8.65 -19.10
CA VAL A 48 -16.06 7.87 -19.32
C VAL A 48 -16.00 6.63 -18.43
N LEU A 49 -16.41 6.74 -17.16
CA LEU A 49 -16.21 5.66 -16.18
C LEU A 49 -17.30 4.59 -16.20
N ILE A 50 -18.55 4.93 -16.53
CA ILE A 50 -19.67 3.97 -16.57
C ILE A 50 -19.39 2.81 -17.55
N PRO A 51 -19.00 3.05 -18.82
CA PRO A 51 -18.74 1.96 -19.76
C PRO A 51 -17.60 1.03 -19.28
N VAL A 52 -16.56 1.62 -18.69
CA VAL A 52 -15.44 0.85 -18.12
C VAL A 52 -15.94 0.01 -16.95
N ARG A 53 -16.78 0.58 -16.09
CA ARG A 53 -17.30 -0.11 -14.91
C ARG A 53 -18.26 -1.25 -15.26
N GLU A 54 -19.09 -1.09 -16.28
CA GLU A 54 -20.02 -2.10 -16.79
C GLU A 54 -19.31 -3.29 -17.41
N ALA A 55 -18.16 -3.06 -18.07
CA ALA A 55 -17.33 -4.13 -18.60
C ALA A 55 -16.62 -4.97 -17.51
N LEU A 56 -16.60 -4.52 -16.26
CA LEU A 56 -15.90 -5.18 -15.17
C LEU A 56 -16.84 -6.03 -14.31
N THR A 57 -16.64 -7.34 -14.38
CA THR A 57 -17.43 -8.35 -13.65
C THR A 57 -16.66 -8.93 -12.46
N PRO A 58 -17.30 -9.32 -11.36
CA PRO A 58 -16.63 -10.06 -10.29
C PRO A 58 -16.30 -11.52 -10.66
N GLU A 59 -16.99 -12.09 -11.64
CA GLU A 59 -16.81 -13.46 -12.10
C GLU A 59 -15.45 -13.66 -12.81
N SER A 60 -14.92 -14.88 -12.73
CA SER A 60 -13.69 -15.26 -13.42
C SER A 60 -14.00 -16.11 -14.65
N ASP A 61 -13.45 -15.74 -15.81
CA ASP A 61 -13.56 -16.54 -17.05
C ASP A 61 -12.58 -17.72 -17.09
N VAL A 62 -11.81 -17.94 -16.00
CA VAL A 62 -10.77 -18.97 -15.92
C VAL A 62 -11.38 -20.33 -15.57
N SER A 63 -11.46 -21.19 -16.58
CA SER A 63 -11.83 -22.60 -16.44
C SER A 63 -10.63 -23.50 -16.07
N ILE A 64 -10.90 -24.73 -15.61
CA ILE A 64 -9.83 -25.72 -15.31
C ILE A 64 -9.02 -26.03 -16.58
N ALA A 65 -9.68 -26.07 -17.74
CA ALA A 65 -9.01 -26.29 -19.02
C ALA A 65 -7.97 -25.20 -19.31
N HIS A 66 -8.24 -23.94 -18.97
CA HIS A 66 -7.27 -22.85 -19.13
C HIS A 66 -6.03 -23.05 -18.24
N VAL A 67 -6.23 -23.52 -17.01
CA VAL A 67 -5.12 -23.81 -16.08
C VAL A 67 -4.27 -24.97 -16.60
N LEU A 68 -4.89 -26.05 -17.09
CA LEU A 68 -4.18 -27.20 -17.64
C LEU A 68 -3.50 -26.91 -18.98
N ALA A 69 -4.07 -25.99 -19.77
CA ALA A 69 -3.49 -25.57 -21.05
C ALA A 69 -2.33 -24.57 -20.89
N ALA A 70 -2.11 -24.02 -19.70
CA ALA A 70 -1.04 -23.05 -19.45
C ALA A 70 0.33 -23.73 -19.64
N ARG A 71 1.06 -23.30 -20.67
CA ARG A 71 2.41 -23.81 -21.01
C ARG A 71 3.55 -23.00 -20.41
N ALA A 72 3.23 -21.84 -19.85
CA ALA A 72 4.17 -20.94 -19.24
C ALA A 72 3.63 -20.48 -17.89
N ASP A 73 4.53 -20.11 -16.99
CA ASP A 73 4.14 -19.54 -15.72
C ASP A 73 3.50 -18.16 -15.94
N LEU A 74 2.20 -18.07 -15.63
CA LEU A 74 1.41 -16.85 -15.70
C LEU A 74 1.31 -16.14 -14.35
N SER A 75 1.99 -16.62 -13.30
CA SER A 75 1.96 -16.05 -11.94
C SER A 75 2.72 -14.71 -11.81
N ARG A 76 2.88 -13.96 -12.90
CA ARG A 76 3.69 -12.75 -12.95
C ARG A 76 3.00 -11.61 -12.20
N LEU A 77 3.35 -11.46 -10.92
CA LEU A 77 3.00 -10.30 -10.10
C LEU A 77 3.79 -9.09 -10.59
N VAL A 78 3.27 -8.38 -11.59
CA VAL A 78 3.83 -7.10 -12.00
C VAL A 78 3.49 -6.06 -10.92
N PRO A 79 4.49 -5.41 -10.28
CA PRO A 79 4.19 -4.38 -9.30
C PRO A 79 3.32 -3.28 -9.91
N ALA A 80 2.33 -2.81 -9.18
CA ALA A 80 1.48 -1.69 -9.59
C ALA A 80 2.30 -0.41 -9.84
N THR A 81 3.51 -0.32 -9.26
CA THR A 81 4.47 0.78 -9.45
C THR A 81 5.46 0.53 -10.59
N SER A 82 5.33 -0.56 -11.33
CA SER A 82 6.23 -0.89 -12.43
C SER A 82 6.20 0.18 -13.52
N LYS A 83 7.29 0.24 -14.31
CA LYS A 83 7.38 1.14 -15.47
C LYS A 83 6.21 0.98 -16.42
N ALA A 84 5.81 -0.25 -16.72
CA ALA A 84 4.68 -0.53 -17.61
C ALA A 84 3.35 0.01 -17.03
N ALA A 85 3.09 -0.22 -15.75
CA ALA A 85 1.90 0.32 -15.08
C ALA A 85 1.91 1.86 -15.07
N ARG A 86 3.07 2.48 -14.78
CA ARG A 86 3.22 3.95 -14.78
C ARG A 86 3.11 4.60 -16.16
N GLN A 87 3.51 3.90 -17.22
CA GLN A 87 3.32 4.39 -18.59
C GLN A 87 1.84 4.52 -18.93
N GLY A 88 1.02 3.55 -18.51
CA GLY A 88 -0.44 3.60 -18.70
C GLY A 88 -1.16 4.63 -17.84
N THR A 89 -0.59 5.00 -16.68
CA THR A 89 -1.17 5.99 -15.76
C THR A 89 -0.46 7.35 -15.80
N CYS A 90 0.37 7.59 -16.80
CA CYS A 90 1.04 8.87 -17.01
C CYS A 90 0.01 9.96 -17.25
N CYS A 91 0.03 11.02 -16.44
CA CYS A 91 -0.88 12.15 -16.58
C CYS A 91 -0.16 13.45 -16.29
N ALA A 92 -0.83 14.59 -16.47
CA ALA A 92 -0.23 15.90 -16.26
C ALA A 92 0.33 16.09 -14.81
N ILE A 93 -0.16 15.31 -13.86
CA ILE A 93 0.29 15.28 -12.47
C ILE A 93 1.43 14.26 -12.29
N ASN A 94 1.23 13.02 -12.78
CA ASN A 94 2.21 11.93 -12.72
C ASN A 94 3.03 11.82 -14.02
N LYS A 95 3.76 12.89 -14.38
CA LYS A 95 4.55 12.95 -15.63
C LYS A 95 5.88 12.23 -15.54
N VAL A 96 6.53 12.27 -14.37
CA VAL A 96 7.93 11.84 -14.24
C VAL A 96 7.98 10.35 -13.91
N LEU A 97 8.43 9.57 -14.90
CA LEU A 97 8.88 8.21 -14.64
C LEU A 97 10.33 8.28 -14.12
N MET A 98 10.50 7.99 -12.83
CA MET A 98 11.84 7.84 -12.25
C MET A 98 12.56 6.72 -13.00
N GLY A 99 13.76 7.01 -13.50
CA GLY A 99 14.63 6.04 -14.17
C GLY A 99 15.13 4.95 -13.23
N ASN A 100 16.23 4.29 -13.58
CA ASN A 100 16.85 3.33 -12.67
C ASN A 100 17.31 4.07 -11.40
N VAL A 101 16.62 3.84 -10.27
CA VAL A 101 16.95 4.48 -8.99
C VAL A 101 18.07 3.63 -8.37
N PRO A 102 19.28 4.19 -8.16
CA PRO A 102 20.35 3.47 -7.48
C PRO A 102 19.87 2.99 -6.11
N ASP A 103 20.41 1.86 -5.65
CA ASP A 103 20.11 1.40 -4.30
C ASP A 103 20.46 2.52 -3.31
N ARG A 104 19.47 2.92 -2.50
CA ARG A 104 19.61 4.01 -1.53
C ARG A 104 20.16 3.51 -0.19
N GLY A 105 20.52 2.23 -0.10
CA GLY A 105 21.03 1.60 1.10
C GLY A 105 20.02 1.59 2.24
N GLY A 106 20.43 1.12 3.41
CA GLY A 106 19.59 1.05 4.60
C GLY A 106 18.73 -0.20 4.66
N ARG A 107 19.14 -1.29 3.99
CA ARG A 107 18.54 -2.59 4.28
C ARG A 107 18.74 -2.85 5.77
N PRO A 108 17.70 -3.25 6.53
CA PRO A 108 17.83 -3.49 7.96
C PRO A 108 18.98 -4.45 8.32
N ASN A 109 19.33 -5.35 7.39
CA ASN A 109 20.42 -6.32 7.54
C ASN A 109 21.82 -5.73 7.29
N GLU A 110 21.93 -4.54 6.70
CA GLU A 110 23.18 -3.83 6.42
C GLU A 110 23.50 -2.76 7.48
N LEU A 111 22.54 -2.48 8.38
CA LEU A 111 22.72 -1.55 9.48
C LEU A 111 23.45 -2.26 10.63
N GLU A 112 24.65 -1.78 10.95
CA GLU A 112 25.33 -2.18 12.18
C GLU A 112 24.46 -1.75 13.38
N ALA A 113 24.14 -2.69 14.26
CA ALA A 113 23.32 -2.39 15.43
C ALA A 113 24.05 -1.35 16.30
N PRO A 114 23.36 -0.29 16.77
CA PRO A 114 23.98 0.68 17.64
C PRO A 114 24.53 -0.03 18.88
N MET A 115 25.79 0.25 19.21
CA MET A 115 26.49 -0.41 20.31
C MET A 115 25.70 -0.20 21.63
N PRO A 116 25.35 -1.26 22.37
CA PRO A 116 24.53 -1.12 23.57
C PRO A 116 25.29 -0.35 24.66
N THR A 117 24.61 0.56 25.34
CA THR A 117 25.17 1.27 26.50
C THR A 117 25.09 0.38 27.74
N TRP A 118 26.23 0.14 28.38
CA TRP A 118 26.30 -0.58 29.65
C TRP A 118 25.93 0.37 30.80
N GLN A 119 24.89 0.03 31.56
CA GLN A 119 24.59 0.69 32.83
C GLN A 119 25.29 -0.05 33.96
N SER A 120 25.98 0.70 34.84
CA SER A 120 26.55 0.12 36.05
C SER A 120 25.43 -0.49 36.91
N ARG A 121 25.64 -1.73 37.36
CA ARG A 121 24.74 -2.43 38.29
C ARG A 121 24.62 -1.56 39.54
N ARG A 122 23.41 -1.04 39.82
CA ARG A 122 23.15 -0.31 41.06
C ARG A 122 23.41 -1.27 42.22
N GLU A 123 24.39 -0.96 43.07
CA GLU A 123 24.47 -1.55 44.40
C GLU A 123 23.37 -0.90 45.25
N ASP A 124 22.27 -1.62 45.46
CA ASP A 124 21.28 -1.27 46.47
C ASP A 124 21.91 -1.56 47.84
N GLY A 125 22.37 -0.51 48.54
CA GLY A 125 23.15 -0.70 49.76
C GLY A 125 23.49 0.57 50.55
N GLY A 126 22.49 1.35 50.96
CA GLY A 126 22.49 2.07 52.25
C GLY A 126 23.31 3.38 52.41
N GLY A 127 22.61 4.44 52.83
CA GLY A 127 23.14 5.31 53.90
C GLY A 127 23.58 6.75 53.55
N ARG A 128 22.76 7.71 54.02
CA ARG A 128 23.10 9.01 54.66
C ARG A 128 23.61 10.20 53.81
N LYS A 129 22.72 11.20 53.76
CA LYS A 129 22.88 12.65 53.99
C LYS A 129 24.04 13.42 53.31
N ALA A 130 23.62 14.41 52.51
CA ALA A 130 24.07 15.81 52.38
C ALA A 130 24.03 16.15 50.89
N GLY A 131 23.35 17.17 50.37
CA GLY A 131 23.02 18.48 50.89
C GLY A 131 23.18 19.46 49.72
N ARG A 132 22.37 20.51 49.71
CA ARG A 132 22.39 21.70 48.84
C ARG A 132 21.58 21.66 47.53
N GLN A 133 20.54 22.50 47.61
CA GLN A 133 19.65 23.03 46.60
C GLN A 133 20.41 23.86 45.54
N TYR A 134 19.93 23.83 44.29
CA TYR A 134 19.83 25.04 43.46
C TYR A 134 18.76 24.86 42.36
N TRP A 135 17.57 25.43 42.58
CA TRP A 135 16.53 25.56 41.56
C TRP A 135 16.78 26.84 40.75
N GLY A 136 17.30 26.67 39.52
CA GLY A 136 17.50 27.76 38.56
C GLY A 136 16.21 28.13 37.85
N ARG A 137 15.62 29.27 38.21
CA ARG A 137 14.46 29.91 37.58
C ARG A 137 14.88 30.58 36.26
N LYS A 138 14.40 30.13 35.09
CA LYS A 138 14.60 30.84 33.81
C LYS A 138 13.30 31.54 33.38
N LYS A 139 13.29 32.87 33.47
CA LYS A 139 12.22 33.76 32.99
C LYS A 139 12.18 33.77 31.44
N LYS A 140 10.98 33.70 30.87
CA LYS A 140 10.68 34.11 29.49
C LYS A 140 10.87 35.64 29.35
N LYS A 141 11.50 36.07 28.27
CA LYS A 141 11.52 37.47 27.81
C LYS A 141 10.54 37.61 26.63
N LYS A 142 9.84 38.75 26.61
CA LYS A 142 8.90 39.19 25.57
C LYS A 142 9.57 39.24 24.20
#